data_AF-A0A352C397-F1
#
_entry.id   AF-A0A352C397-F1
#
_cell.length_a   1.000
_cell.length_b   1.000
_cell.length_c   1.000
_cell.angle_alpha   90.00
_cell.angle_beta   90.00
_cell.angle_gamma   90.00
#
_symmetry.space_group_name_H-M   'P 1'
#
loop_
_entity.id
_entity.type
_entity.pdbx_description
1 polymer ?
#
loop_
_entity_poly.entity_id
_entity_poly.type
_entity_poly.pdbx_seq_one_letter_code
_entity_poly.pdbx_strand_id
1 'polypeptide(L)'
;GKTTLPIIHALSQARPEDKAIIENSLKEGSIENLDQIIQIIADCDSIHYTKMIAQKEAELAKQSLSFLANSPFKDALLEIVNYSIQRNH
;
A
#
# COMPACT_ATOMS: atom_id res chain seq x y z
N GLY A 1 6.22 8.77 -11.22
CA GLY A 1 6.25 9.33 -9.85
C GLY A 1 4.86 9.46 -9.25
N LYS A 2 4.31 8.38 -8.66
CA LYS A 2 3.23 8.52 -7.66
C LYS A 2 3.83 8.12 -6.33
N THR A 3 3.73 8.99 -5.33
CA THR A 3 4.16 8.70 -3.95
C THR A 3 3.11 7.79 -3.32
N THR A 4 3.18 6.50 -3.63
CA THR A 4 2.27 5.48 -3.12
C THR A 4 2.67 5.08 -1.70
N LEU A 5 1.78 4.37 -0.99
CA LEU A 5 2.02 3.96 0.39
C LEU A 5 3.35 3.20 0.61
N PRO A 6 3.80 2.30 -0.30
CA PRO A 6 5.12 1.68 -0.18
C PRO A 6 6.28 2.69 -0.22
N ILE A 7 6.19 3.73 -1.05
CA ILE A 7 7.22 4.78 -1.16
C ILE A 7 7.22 5.66 0.09
N ILE A 8 6.04 6.05 0.59
CA ILE A 8 5.92 6.84 1.82
C ILE A 8 6.54 6.08 3.00
N HIS A 9 6.23 4.79 3.12
CA HIS A 9 6.81 3.94 4.16
C HIS A 9 8.33 3.83 4.01
N ALA A 10 8.83 3.54 2.80
CA ALA A 10 10.26 3.46 2.52
C ALA A 10 10.98 4.76 2.90
N LEU A 11 10.46 5.93 2.53
CA LEU A 11 11.03 7.24 2.90
C LEU A 11 11.08 7.49 4.42
N SER A 12 10.21 6.83 5.19
CA SER A 12 10.18 6.94 6.66
C SER A 12 11.15 6.02 7.38
N GLN A 13 11.52 4.89 6.77
CA GLN A 13 12.35 3.83 7.38
C GLN A 13 13.77 3.76 6.79
N ALA A 14 13.94 4.21 5.55
CA ALA A 14 15.19 4.13 4.83
C ALA A 14 16.29 4.98 5.45
N ARG A 15 17.54 4.54 5.25
CA ARG A 15 18.73 5.28 5.62
C ARG A 15 18.81 6.61 4.84
N PRO A 16 19.53 7.63 5.34
CA PRO A 16 19.64 8.92 4.66
C PRO A 16 20.10 8.84 3.20
N GLU A 17 21.03 7.93 2.90
CA GLU A 17 21.54 7.67 1.56
C GLU A 17 20.48 7.09 0.61
N ASP A 18 19.76 6.06 1.06
CA ASP A 18 18.67 5.42 0.33
C ASP A 18 17.48 6.38 0.12
N LYS A 19 17.20 7.21 1.12
CA LYS A 19 16.18 8.25 1.04
C LYS A 19 16.51 9.28 -0.05
N ALA A 20 17.77 9.72 -0.14
CA ALA A 20 18.19 10.66 -1.17
C ALA A 20 18.01 10.07 -2.59
N ILE A 21 18.28 8.78 -2.77
CA ILE A 21 18.06 8.08 -4.04
C ILE A 21 16.59 8.09 -4.44
N ILE A 22 15.68 7.75 -3.51
CA ILE A 22 14.23 7.79 -3.76
C ILE A 22 13.78 9.22 -4.09
N GLU A 23 14.18 10.21 -3.30
CA GLU A 23 13.76 11.61 -3.49
C GLU A 23 14.25 12.21 -4.81
N ASN A 24 15.51 11.96 -5.19
CA ASN A 24 16.07 12.45 -6.45
C ASN A 24 15.34 11.82 -7.65
N SER A 25 15.10 10.51 -7.60
CA SER A 25 14.41 9.81 -8.68
C SER A 25 12.95 10.23 -8.81
N LEU A 26 12.29 10.58 -7.70
CA LEU A 26 10.94 11.16 -7.72
C LEU A 26 10.91 12.58 -8.31
N LYS A 27 11.92 13.42 -8.04
CA LYS A 27 12.04 14.78 -8.58
C LYS A 27 12.34 14.78 -10.07
N GLU A 28 13.27 13.93 -10.51
CA GLU A 28 13.70 13.83 -11.90
C GLU A 28 12.72 13.07 -12.78
N GLY A 29 11.85 12.23 -12.17
CA GLY A 29 10.93 11.37 -12.89
C GLY A 29 11.65 10.29 -13.72
N SER A 30 12.92 10.02 -13.42
CA SER A 30 13.76 9.05 -14.12
C SER A 30 13.55 7.62 -13.59
N ILE A 31 13.77 6.65 -14.48
CA ILE A 31 13.75 5.21 -14.17
C ILE A 31 15.14 4.61 -13.96
N GLU A 32 16.21 5.41 -14.08
CA GLU A 32 17.59 4.91 -13.98
C GLU A 32 17.87 4.20 -12.64
N ASN A 33 17.28 4.67 -11.55
CA ASN A 33 17.44 4.07 -10.22
C ASN A 33 16.28 3.14 -9.84
N LEU A 34 15.43 2.72 -10.78
CA LEU A 34 14.21 1.97 -10.45
C LEU A 34 14.52 0.66 -9.71
N ASP A 35 15.52 -0.10 -10.16
CA ASP A 35 15.91 -1.36 -9.52
C ASP A 35 16.41 -1.13 -8.09
N GLN A 36 17.19 -0.07 -7.88
CA GLN A 36 17.68 0.31 -6.56
C GLN A 36 16.53 0.74 -5.64
N ILE A 37 15.56 1.49 -6.15
CA ILE A 37 14.37 1.88 -5.39
C ILE A 37 13.53 0.65 -5.01
N ILE A 38 13.36 -0.31 -5.93
CA ILE A 38 12.66 -1.57 -5.63
C ILE A 38 13.37 -2.31 -4.50
N GLN A 39 14.70 -2.35 -4.52
CA GLN A 39 15.48 -2.97 -3.45
C GLN A 39 15.29 -2.23 -2.11
N ILE A 40 15.37 -0.89 -2.10
CA ILE A 40 15.14 -0.09 -0.88
C ILE A 40 13.74 -0.33 -0.31
N ILE A 41 12.71 -0.39 -1.18
CA ILE A 41 11.33 -0.69 -0.77
C ILE A 41 11.24 -2.08 -0.11
N ALA A 42 11.94 -3.07 -0.66
CA ALA A 42 11.98 -4.42 -0.10
C ALA A 42 12.74 -4.46 1.24
N ASP A 43 13.89 -3.80 1.33
CA ASP A 43 14.71 -3.72 2.55
C ASP A 43 13.99 -3.00 3.69
N CYS A 44 13.10 -2.05 3.36
CA CYS A 44 12.25 -1.35 4.32
C CYS A 44 10.96 -2.12 4.68
N ASP A 45 10.77 -3.35 4.18
CA ASP A 45 9.55 -4.16 4.34
C ASP A 45 8.24 -3.43 3.91
N SER A 46 8.36 -2.46 2.99
CA SER A 46 7.29 -1.52 2.66
C SER A 46 6.11 -2.18 1.92
N ILE A 47 6.36 -3.28 1.21
CA ILE A 47 5.31 -4.06 0.54
C ILE A 47 4.44 -4.77 1.58
N HIS A 48 5.08 -5.45 2.55
CA HIS A 48 4.37 -6.14 3.62
C HIS A 48 3.61 -5.14 4.50
N TYR A 49 4.23 -4.02 4.87
CA TYR A 49 3.56 -2.92 5.56
C TYR A 49 2.29 -2.48 4.84
N THR A 50 2.39 -2.21 3.54
CA THR A 50 1.25 -1.76 2.72
C THR A 50 0.13 -2.81 2.68
N LYS A 51 0.48 -4.10 2.62
CA LYS A 51 -0.49 -5.21 2.71
C LYS A 51 -1.19 -5.25 4.06
N MET A 52 -0.47 -5.07 5.17
CA MET A 52 -1.07 -5.00 6.50
C MET A 52 -2.04 -3.83 6.64
N ILE A 53 -1.67 -2.65 6.11
CA ILE A 53 -2.56 -1.49 6.10
C ILE A 53 -3.82 -1.79 5.28
N ALA A 54 -3.69 -2.38 4.09
CA ALA A 54 -4.84 -2.77 3.28
C ALA A 54 -5.79 -3.74 4.01
N GLN A 55 -5.24 -4.72 4.74
CA GLN A 55 -6.03 -5.64 5.56
C GLN A 55 -6.76 -4.92 6.70
N LYS A 56 -6.07 -3.99 7.38
CA LYS A 56 -6.66 -3.17 8.44
C LYS A 56 -7.83 -2.32 7.92
N GLU A 57 -7.64 -1.64 6.79
CA GLU A 57 -8.70 -0.82 6.18
C GLU A 57 -9.90 -1.67 5.72
N ALA A 58 -9.66 -2.88 5.21
CA ALA A 58 -10.73 -3.81 4.88
C ALA A 58 -11.53 -4.26 6.10
N GLU A 59 -10.87 -4.50 7.23
CA GLU A 59 -11.55 -4.83 8.48
C GLU A 59 -12.39 -3.65 9.00
N LEU A 60 -11.87 -2.43 8.94
CA LEU A 60 -12.63 -1.22 9.27
C LEU A 60 -13.85 -1.03 8.36
N ALA A 61 -13.72 -1.33 7.07
CA ALA A 61 -14.82 -1.28 6.13
C ALA A 61 -15.92 -2.30 6.49
N LYS A 62 -15.56 -3.53 6.85
CA LYS A 62 -16.53 -4.55 7.32
C LYS A 62 -17.23 -4.11 8.60
N GLN A 63 -16.48 -3.59 9.56
CA GLN A 63 -17.03 -3.09 10.83
C GLN A 63 -18.01 -1.93 10.59
N SER A 64 -17.71 -1.05 9.63
CA SER A 64 -18.60 0.05 9.24
C SER A 64 -19.93 -0.43 8.65
N LEU A 65 -20.02 -1.66 8.15
CA LEU A 65 -21.26 -2.26 7.63
C LEU A 65 -22.06 -3.02 8.70
N SER A 66 -21.53 -3.17 9.92
CA SER A 66 -22.12 -4.00 10.97
C SER A 66 -23.53 -3.57 11.38
N PHE A 67 -23.81 -2.26 11.36
CA PHE A 67 -25.11 -1.69 11.75
C PHE A 67 -26.24 -1.97 10.74
N LEU A 68 -25.90 -2.34 9.50
CA LEU A 68 -26.89 -2.64 8.47
C LEU A 68 -27.56 -3.99 8.73
N ALA A 69 -28.87 -4.05 8.51
CA ALA A 69 -29.60 -5.31 8.51
C ALA A 69 -29.07 -6.25 7.43
N ASN A 70 -29.14 -7.56 7.68
CA ASN A 70 -28.71 -8.56 6.71
C ASN A 70 -29.58 -8.47 5.46
N SER A 71 -28.92 -8.33 4.31
CA SER A 71 -29.56 -8.17 3.01
C SER A 71 -28.55 -8.50 1.91
N PRO A 72 -29.03 -8.87 0.70
CA PRO A 72 -28.13 -9.12 -0.43
C PRO A 72 -27.19 -7.95 -0.76
N PHE A 73 -27.59 -6.71 -0.45
CA PHE A 73 -26.75 -5.52 -0.65
C PHE A 73 -25.58 -5.46 0.35
N LYS A 74 -25.82 -5.82 1.62
CA LYS A 74 -24.77 -5.90 2.63
C LYS A 74 -23.76 -6.99 2.26
N ASP A 75 -24.24 -8.13 1.78
CA ASP A 75 -23.40 -9.24 1.35
C ASP A 75 -22.52 -8.83 0.15
N ALA A 76 -23.10 -8.18 -0.86
CA ALA A 76 -22.35 -7.66 -2.01
C ALA A 76 -21.26 -6.65 -1.61
N LEU A 77 -21.53 -5.76 -0.65
CA LEU A 77 -20.53 -4.82 -0.13
C LEU A 77 -19.38 -5.55 0.59
N LEU A 78 -19.69 -6.58 1.39
CA LEU A 78 -18.68 -7.40 2.06
C LEU A 78 -17.83 -8.19 1.04
N GLU A 79 -18.43 -8.69 -0.03
CA GLU A 79 -17.70 -9.33 -1.13
C GLU A 79 -16.73 -8.38 -1.83
N ILE A 80 -17.14 -7.14 -2.10
CA ILE A 80 -16.27 -6.11 -2.70
C ILE A 80 -15.04 -5.85 -1.81
N VAL A 81 -15.24 -5.77 -0.49
CA VAL A 81 -14.14 -5.57 0.47
C VAL A 81 -13.16 -6.76 0.43
N ASN A 82 -13.67 -7.99 0.48
CA ASN A 82 -12.84 -9.20 0.43
C ASN A 82 -12.08 -9.32 -0.90
N TYR A 83 -12.76 -9.06 -2.02
CA TYR A 83 -12.14 -9.07 -3.34
C TYR A 83 -11.01 -8.04 -3.44
N SER A 84 -11.18 -6.85 -2.86
CA SER A 84 -10.21 -5.76 -2.97
C SER A 84 -8.85 -6.06 -2.33
N ILE A 85 -8.81 -6.90 -1.29
CA ILE A 85 -7.57 -7.28 -0.59
C ILE A 85 -6.92 -8.59 -1.09
N GLN A 86 -7.64 -9.38 -1.89
CA GLN A 86 -7.13 -10.65 -2.45
C GLN A 86 -6.50 -10.51 -3.85
N ARG A 87 -6.40 -9.29 -4.38
CA ARG A 87 -5.88 -9.03 -5.73
C ARG A 87 -4.37 -9.31 -5.78
N ASN A 88 -3.95 -10.22 -6.65
CA ASN A 88 -2.55 -10.64 -6.86
C ASN A 88 -2.00 -10.25 -8.25
N HIS A 89 -2.60 -9.25 -8.91
CA HIS A 89 -2.18 -8.80 -10.24
C HIS A 89 -1.11 -7.72 -10.19
#